data_AF-A0A1S2LFI4-F1
#
_entry.id   AF-A0A1S2LFI4-F1
#
_cell.length_a   1.000
_cell.length_b   1.000
_cell.length_c   1.000
_cell.angle_alpha   90.00
_cell.angle_beta   90.00
_cell.angle_gamma   90.00
#
_symmetry.space_group_name_H-M   'P 1'
#
loop_
_entity.id
_entity.type
_entity.pdbx_description
1 polymer ?
#
loop_
_entity_poly.entity_id
_entity_poly.type
_entity_poly.pdbx_seq_one_letter_code
_entity_poly.pdbx_strand_id
1 'polypeptide(L)'
;MRIYDEDNDKSLENVSLFLTIEEAKEMVDTLEGLLVQAKNTATHAHLNDDNYEHEITVTIYDEKKLDGLHERIKKLIIDNR
;
A
#
# COMPACT_ATOMS: atom_id res chain seq x y z
N MET A 1 1.21 -7.69 7.41
CA MET A 1 1.01 -6.34 6.82
C MET A 1 2.17 -5.48 7.26
N ARG A 2 2.64 -4.58 6.40
CA ARG A 2 3.74 -3.66 6.71
C ARG A 2 3.21 -2.25 6.49
N ILE A 3 3.33 -1.39 7.48
CA ILE A 3 2.83 -0.01 7.45
C ILE A 3 4.04 0.91 7.49
N TYR A 4 4.08 1.90 6.62
CA TYR A 4 5.23 2.76 6.44
C TYR A 4 4.80 4.21 6.31
N ASP A 5 5.49 5.07 7.05
CA ASP A 5 5.34 6.52 7.02
C ASP A 5 6.39 7.05 6.02
N GLU A 6 5.93 7.39 4.81
CA GLU A 6 6.80 7.82 3.70
C GLU A 6 7.50 9.15 4.00
N ASP A 7 6.83 10.06 4.72
CA ASP A 7 7.37 11.38 5.05
C ASP A 7 8.53 11.30 6.06
N ASN A 8 8.42 10.38 7.03
CA ASN A 8 9.39 10.25 8.12
C ASN A 8 10.36 9.07 7.95
N ASP A 9 10.27 8.32 6.85
CA ASP A 9 11.09 7.13 6.54
C ASP A 9 11.14 6.13 7.71
N LYS A 10 9.96 5.77 8.26
CA LYS A 10 9.86 4.85 9.41
C LYS A 10 8.72 3.85 9.27
N SER A 11 8.92 2.65 9.82
CA SER A 11 7.85 1.66 9.97
C SER A 11 6.91 2.04 11.10
N LEU A 12 5.61 1.79 10.93
CA LEU A 12 4.59 1.93 11.96
C LEU A 12 4.07 0.55 12.37
N GLU A 13 3.71 0.41 13.64
CA GLU A 13 3.08 -0.82 14.16
C GLU A 13 1.57 -0.85 13.91
N ASN A 14 0.93 0.33 13.87
CA ASN A 14 -0.50 0.48 13.69
C ASN A 14 -0.83 1.77 12.91
N VAL A 15 -2.01 1.78 12.29
CA VAL A 15 -2.61 2.95 11.64
C VAL A 15 -4.13 2.86 11.80
N SER A 16 -4.79 4.00 11.96
CA SER A 16 -6.26 4.10 11.91
C SER A 16 -6.65 4.87 10.67
N LEU A 17 -7.55 4.29 9.87
CA LEU A 17 -8.08 4.92 8.67
C LEU A 17 -9.52 5.36 8.94
N PHE A 18 -9.80 6.63 8.67
CA PHE A 18 -11.12 7.22 8.83
C PHE A 18 -11.65 7.53 7.43
N LEU A 19 -12.53 6.67 6.94
CA LEU A 19 -13.08 6.76 5.60
C LEU A 19 -14.56 7.07 5.68
N THR A 20 -15.02 7.96 4.80
CA THR A 20 -16.42 8.04 4.41
C THR A 20 -16.85 6.76 3.69
N ILE A 21 -18.15 6.58 3.51
CA ILE A 21 -18.69 5.41 2.80
C ILE A 21 -18.18 5.34 1.35
N GLU A 22 -18.03 6.48 0.67
CA GLU A 22 -17.58 6.50 -0.72
C GLU A 22 -16.08 6.18 -0.83
N GLU A 23 -15.23 6.75 0.03
CA GLU A 23 -13.81 6.38 0.09
C GLU A 23 -13.61 4.90 0.44
N ALA A 24 -14.46 4.35 1.32
CA ALA A 24 -14.43 2.93 1.64
C ALA A 24 -14.78 2.05 0.41
N LYS A 25 -15.73 2.47 -0.42
CA LYS A 25 -16.06 1.76 -1.67
C LYS A 25 -14.93 1.85 -2.68
N GLU A 26 -14.35 3.04 -2.86
CA GLU A 26 -13.20 3.24 -3.74
C GLU A 26 -12.01 2.36 -3.31
N MET A 27 -11.76 2.27 -2.01
CA MET A 27 -10.75 1.37 -1.47
C MET A 27 -11.04 -0.10 -1.83
N VAL A 28 -12.30 -0.56 -1.71
CA VAL A 28 -12.69 -1.93 -2.10
C VAL A 28 -12.44 -2.17 -3.58
N ASP A 29 -12.96 -1.30 -4.45
CA ASP A 29 -12.83 -1.44 -5.91
C ASP A 29 -11.35 -1.43 -6.33
N THR A 30 -10.54 -0.57 -5.70
CA THR A 30 -9.10 -0.49 -5.95
C THR A 30 -8.37 -1.75 -5.53
N LEU A 31 -8.67 -2.29 -4.34
CA LEU A 31 -8.08 -3.54 -3.86
C LEU A 31 -8.44 -4.72 -4.76
N GLU A 32 -9.70 -4.81 -5.20
CA GLU A 32 -10.14 -5.84 -6.16
C GLU A 32 -9.36 -5.73 -7.48
N GLY A 33 -9.20 -4.51 -8.00
CA GLY A 33 -8.41 -4.24 -9.20
C GLY A 33 -6.95 -4.68 -9.05
N LEU A 34 -6.31 -4.34 -7.93
CA LEU A 34 -4.93 -4.74 -7.64
C LEU A 34 -4.79 -6.27 -7.55
N LEU A 35 -5.74 -6.96 -6.91
CA LEU A 35 -5.72 -8.43 -6.78
C LEU A 35 -5.76 -9.14 -8.14
N VAL A 36 -6.52 -8.60 -9.10
CA VAL A 36 -6.56 -9.14 -10.47
C VAL A 36 -5.19 -9.00 -11.17
N GLN A 37 -4.48 -7.90 -10.92
CA GLN A 37 -3.20 -7.57 -11.56
C GLN A 37 -1.98 -8.23 -10.91
N ALA A 38 -2.02 -8.50 -9.60
CA ALA A 38 -0.89 -8.96 -8.77
C ALA A 38 -0.32 -10.36 -9.09
N LYS A 39 -0.62 -10.93 -10.27
CA LYS A 39 -0.23 -12.31 -10.64
C LYS A 39 1.27 -12.53 -10.81
N ASN A 40 2.03 -11.50 -11.21
CA ASN A 40 3.43 -11.67 -11.62
C ASN A 40 4.41 -10.58 -11.15
N THR A 41 3.92 -9.41 -10.75
CA THR A 41 4.75 -8.28 -10.33
C THR A 41 4.05 -7.55 -9.19
N ALA A 42 4.82 -6.80 -8.39
CA ALA A 42 4.24 -5.93 -7.39
C ALA A 42 3.42 -4.84 -8.08
N THR A 43 2.18 -4.66 -7.65
CA THR A 43 1.27 -3.64 -8.16
C THR A 43 0.87 -2.73 -7.01
N HIS A 44 0.78 -1.43 -7.29
CA HIS A 44 0.36 -0.45 -6.31
C HIS A 44 -0.70 0.48 -6.90
N ALA A 45 -1.49 1.07 -6.00
CA ALA A 45 -2.42 2.13 -6.33
C ALA A 45 -2.36 3.19 -5.21
N HIS A 46 -2.73 4.41 -5.59
CA HIS A 46 -2.84 5.55 -4.70
C HIS A 46 -4.33 5.84 -4.50
N LEU A 47 -4.77 5.89 -3.25
CA LEU A 47 -6.11 6.30 -2.85
C LEU A 47 -5.99 7.70 -2.25
N ASN A 48 -6.66 8.67 -2.85
CA ASN A 48 -6.63 10.07 -2.39
C ASN A 48 -8.00 10.48 -1.87
N ASP A 49 -8.04 11.44 -0.96
CA ASP A 49 -9.28 12.14 -0.65
C ASP A 49 -9.66 13.13 -1.76
N ASP A 50 -10.88 13.66 -1.70
CA ASP A 50 -11.43 14.56 -2.74
C ASP A 50 -10.56 15.81 -3.00
N ASN A 51 -9.79 16.24 -1.98
CA ASN A 51 -8.94 17.43 -2.03
C ASN A 51 -7.47 17.11 -2.34
N TYR A 52 -7.09 15.84 -2.45
CA TYR A 52 -5.69 15.39 -2.59
C TYR A 52 -4.78 15.87 -1.44
N GLU A 53 -5.35 16.05 -0.24
CA GLU A 53 -4.62 16.39 0.97
C GLU A 53 -4.07 15.13 1.67
N HIS A 54 -4.77 14.01 1.53
CA HIS A 54 -4.40 12.74 2.14
C HIS A 54 -4.30 11.65 1.08
N GLU A 55 -3.21 10.88 1.12
CA GLU A 55 -2.98 9.74 0.23
C GLU A 55 -2.66 8.47 1.03
N ILE A 56 -3.21 7.34 0.57
CA ILE A 56 -2.81 6.00 0.99
C ILE A 56 -2.30 5.24 -0.24
N THR A 57 -1.01 4.91 -0.23
CA THR A 57 -0.43 3.98 -1.21
C THR A 57 -0.64 2.54 -0.72
N VAL A 58 -1.36 1.74 -1.49
CA VAL A 58 -1.53 0.31 -1.22
C VAL A 58 -0.77 -0.50 -2.27
N THR A 59 0.10 -1.40 -1.81
CA THR A 59 0.90 -2.27 -2.67
C THR A 59 0.60 -3.75 -2.39
N ILE A 60 0.28 -4.52 -3.42
CA ILE A 60 0.19 -5.97 -3.37
C ILE A 60 1.44 -6.56 -4.02
N TYR A 61 2.11 -7.46 -3.30
CA TYR A 61 3.36 -8.08 -3.74
C TYR A 61 3.43 -9.54 -3.27
N ASP A 62 4.23 -10.34 -3.97
CA ASP A 62 4.62 -11.69 -3.54
C ASP A 62 5.95 -11.60 -2.78
N GLU A 63 6.01 -12.09 -1.54
CA GLU A 63 7.23 -12.08 -0.72
C GLU A 63 8.42 -12.79 -1.39
N LYS A 64 8.16 -13.67 -2.36
CA LYS A 64 9.19 -14.39 -3.13
C LYS A 64 9.67 -13.60 -4.36
N LYS A 65 8.95 -12.55 -4.75
CA LYS A 65 9.21 -11.76 -5.96
C LYS A 65 9.07 -10.27 -5.64
N LEU A 66 10.12 -9.70 -5.05
CA LEU A 66 10.17 -8.29 -4.68
C LEU A 66 10.68 -7.39 -5.83
N ASP A 67 10.87 -7.94 -7.02
CA ASP A 67 11.31 -7.19 -8.20
C ASP A 67 10.31 -6.07 -8.53
N GLY A 68 10.83 -4.88 -8.84
CA GLY A 68 10.02 -3.68 -9.09
C GLY A 68 9.71 -2.83 -7.85
N LEU A 69 9.92 -3.35 -6.64
CA LEU A 69 9.81 -2.54 -5.42
C LEU A 69 11.07 -1.69 -5.20
N HIS A 70 10.89 -0.52 -4.59
CA HIS A 70 12.00 0.32 -4.16
C HIS A 70 12.84 -0.39 -3.06
N GLU A 71 14.16 -0.21 -3.07
CA GLU A 71 15.09 -0.92 -2.17
C GLU A 71 14.78 -0.72 -0.68
N ARG A 72 14.28 0.46 -0.30
CA ARG A 72 13.85 0.73 1.09
C ARG A 72 12.68 -0.15 1.50
N ILE A 73 11.70 -0.33 0.62
CA ILE A 73 10.54 -1.17 0.86
C ILE A 73 10.96 -2.64 0.93
N LYS A 74 11.89 -3.09 0.07
CA LYS A 74 12.47 -4.43 0.16
C LYS A 74 13.13 -4.67 1.53
N LYS A 75 13.94 -3.73 2.02
CA LYS A 75 14.54 -3.81 3.36
C LYS A 75 13.48 -3.90 4.43
N LEU A 76 12.47 -3.03 4.39
CA LEU A 76 11.37 -3.04 5.35
C LEU A 76 10.62 -4.39 5.39
N ILE A 77 10.45 -5.05 4.24
CA ILE A 77 9.84 -6.37 4.14
C ILE A 77 10.74 -7.48 4.71
N ILE A 78 12.05 -7.38 4.48
CA ILE A 78 13.05 -8.38 4.91
C ILE A 78 13.37 -8.26 6.40
N ASP A 79 13.52 -7.03 6.91
CA ASP A 79 13.94 -6.75 8.28
C ASP A 79 12.81 -6.97 9.29
N ASN A 80 11.55 -6.76 8.88
CA ASN A 80 10.36 -7.03 9.70
C ASN A 80 9.75 -8.41 9.40
N ARG A 81 10.61 -9.44 9.31
CA ARG A 81 10.19 -10.85 9.19
C ARG A 81 10.04 -11.54 10.53
#